data_AF-A0A9E8NBJ8-F1
#
_entry.id   AF-A0A9E8NBJ8-F1
#
_cell.length_a   1.000
_cell.length_b   1.000
_cell.length_c   1.000
_cell.angle_alpha   90.00
_cell.angle_beta   90.00
_cell.angle_gamma   90.00
#
_symmetry.space_group_name_H-M   'P 1'
#
loop_
_entity.id
_entity.type
_entity.pdbx_description
1 polymer ?
#
loop_
_entity_poly.entity_id
_entity_poly.type
_entity_poly.pdbx_seq_one_letter_code
_entity_poly.pdbx_strand_id
1 'polypeptide(L)' 'MAKAKKGSRKKNKLGVKNSLVNNINARKKKGKSRPKSKKTVSKKSYAKMKKNWGKK' A
#
# COMPACT_ATOMS: atom_id res chain seq x y z
N MET A 1 22.45 22.13 21.74
CA MET A 1 22.48 21.06 20.73
C MET A 1 21.34 21.25 19.74
N ALA A 2 21.62 21.74 18.53
CA ALA A 2 20.60 21.97 17.51
C ALA A 2 20.18 20.62 16.88
N LYS A 3 18.89 20.28 17.03
CA LYS A 3 18.28 19.06 16.50
C LYS A 3 18.44 19.05 14.97
N ALA A 4 19.05 18.01 14.41
CA ALA A 4 19.28 17.89 12.97
C ALA A 4 18.02 18.22 12.16
N LYS A 5 18.12 19.14 11.19
CA LYS A 5 17.06 19.44 10.22
C LYS A 5 16.70 18.13 9.51
N LYS A 6 15.57 17.50 9.87
CA LYS A 6 15.05 16.29 9.21
C LYS A 6 14.95 16.59 7.72
N GLY A 7 15.89 16.03 6.94
CA GLY A 7 16.03 16.25 5.50
C GLY A 7 14.68 16.16 4.81
N SER A 8 14.50 16.99 3.77
CA SER A 8 13.25 17.06 3.01
C SER A 8 12.80 15.64 2.69
N ARG A 9 11.71 15.19 3.34
CA ARG A 9 11.29 13.79 3.22
C ARG A 9 10.92 13.58 1.76
N LYS A 10 11.77 12.86 1.02
CA LYS A 10 11.56 12.56 -0.41
C LYS A 10 10.13 12.05 -0.58
N LYS A 11 9.30 12.87 -1.21
CA LYS A 11 7.92 12.51 -1.54
C LYS A 11 7.96 11.49 -2.67
N ASN A 12 7.02 10.55 -2.66
CA ASN A 12 6.88 9.62 -3.78
C ASN A 12 6.06 10.23 -4.92
N LYS A 13 5.84 9.45 -5.99
CA LYS A 13 5.03 9.84 -7.17
C LYS A 13 3.59 10.26 -6.83
N LEU A 14 3.10 9.95 -5.63
CA LEU A 14 1.78 10.36 -5.16
C LEU A 14 1.79 11.72 -4.43
N GLY A 15 2.96 12.32 -4.19
CA GLY A 15 3.13 13.59 -3.47
C GLY A 15 3.13 13.44 -1.95
N VAL A 16 3.17 12.21 -1.43
CA VAL A 16 3.10 11.92 0.01
C VAL A 16 4.40 11.26 0.50
N LYS A 17 4.57 11.21 1.83
CA LYS A 17 5.71 10.48 2.43
C LYS A 17 5.66 9.02 1.99
N ASN A 18 6.82 8.43 1.72
CA ASN A 18 6.92 7.05 1.27
C ASN A 18 6.65 6.04 2.41
N SER A 19 5.39 5.90 2.79
CA SER A 19 4.92 4.99 3.83
C SER A 19 3.62 4.34 3.38
N LEU A 20 3.39 3.09 3.76
CA LEU A 20 2.21 2.31 3.37
C LEU A 20 0.90 3.08 3.64
N VAL A 21 0.71 3.59 4.87
CA VAL A 21 -0.51 4.27 5.29
C VAL A 21 -0.78 5.52 4.43
N ASN A 22 0.24 6.35 4.21
CA ASN A 22 0.08 7.55 3.38
C ASN A 22 -0.23 7.19 1.91
N ASN A 23 0.34 6.11 1.39
CA ASN A 23 0.06 5.65 0.03
C ASN A 23 -1.39 5.17 -0.12
N ILE A 24 -1.90 4.41 0.87
CA ILE A 24 -3.29 3.94 0.90
C ILE A 24 -4.23 5.15 0.93
N ASN A 25 -4.01 6.11 1.83
CA ASN A 25 -4.87 7.29 1.95
C ASN A 25 -4.81 8.17 0.71
N ALA A 26 -3.63 8.39 0.12
CA ALA A 26 -3.48 9.13 -1.13
C ALA A 26 -4.23 8.45 -2.29
N ARG A 27 -4.17 7.12 -2.40
CA ARG A 27 -4.91 6.37 -3.43
C ARG A 27 -6.43 6.41 -3.22
N LYS A 28 -6.89 6.34 -1.96
CA LYS A 28 -8.30 6.49 -1.58
C LYS A 28 -8.82 7.89 -1.97
N LYS A 29 -8.12 8.96 -1.58
CA LYS A 29 -8.46 10.35 -1.95
C LYS A 29 -8.51 10.56 -3.46
N LYS A 30 -7.60 9.93 -4.22
CA LYS A 30 -7.59 9.98 -5.69
C LYS A 30 -8.62 9.07 -6.37
N GLY A 31 -9.45 8.33 -5.62
CA GLY A 31 -10.40 7.37 -6.20
C GLY A 31 -9.76 6.16 -6.91
N LYS A 32 -8.44 5.96 -6.80
CA LYS A 32 -7.70 4.86 -7.45
C LYS A 32 -7.75 3.56 -6.64
N SER A 33 -8.48 3.53 -5.53
CA SER A 33 -8.70 2.31 -4.75
C SER A 33 -9.73 1.45 -5.47
N ARG A 34 -9.40 0.19 -5.74
CA ARG A 34 -10.35 -0.73 -6.38
C ARG A 34 -11.39 -1.18 -5.35
N PRO A 35 -12.69 -1.14 -5.67
CA PRO A 35 -13.71 -1.74 -4.82
C PRO A 35 -13.52 -3.27 -4.79
N LYS A 36 -14.04 -3.91 -3.73
CA LYS A 36 -13.90 -5.36 -3.56
C LYS A 36 -14.58 -6.16 -4.69
N SER A 37 -15.64 -5.61 -5.28
CA SER A 37 -16.33 -6.17 -6.45
C SER A 37 -15.43 -6.29 -7.67
N LYS A 38 -14.45 -5.38 -7.84
CA LYS A 38 -13.46 -5.42 -8.94
C LYS A 38 -12.21 -6.25 -8.58
N LYS A 39 -12.29 -7.15 -7.61
CA LYS A 39 -11.18 -8.04 -7.24
C LYS A 39 -10.98 -9.08 -8.34
N THR A 40 -9.75 -9.24 -8.82
CA THR A 40 -9.38 -10.25 -9.84
C THR A 40 -9.07 -11.62 -9.23
N VAL A 41 -8.78 -11.67 -7.94
CA VAL A 41 -8.47 -12.92 -7.23
C VAL A 41 -9.76 -13.60 -6.78
N SER A 42 -10.11 -14.70 -7.46
CA SER A 42 -11.25 -15.56 -7.11
C SER A 42 -11.09 -16.22 -5.73
N LYS A 43 -12.19 -16.71 -5.15
CA LYS A 43 -12.16 -17.45 -3.87
C LYS A 43 -11.25 -18.68 -3.97
N LYS A 44 -11.34 -19.44 -5.06
CA LYS A 44 -10.50 -20.63 -5.33
C LYS A 44 -9.01 -20.28 -5.43
N SER A 45 -8.67 -19.19 -6.13
CA SER A 45 -7.28 -18.71 -6.23
C SER A 45 -6.73 -18.31 -4.86
N TYR A 46 -7.52 -17.57 -4.07
CA TYR A 46 -7.12 -17.18 -2.72
C TYR A 46 -6.91 -18.39 -1.78
N ALA A 47 -7.77 -19.41 -1.86
CA ALA A 47 -7.62 -20.63 -1.07
C ALA A 47 -6.31 -21.38 -1.38
N LYS A 48 -5.92 -21.46 -2.66
CA LYS A 48 -4.64 -22.06 -3.07
C LYS A 48 -3.44 -21.27 -2.53
N MET A 49 -3.46 -19.93 -2.64
CA MET A 49 -2.43 -19.09 -2.02
C MET A 49 -2.34 -19.32 -0.51
N LYS A 50 -3.48 -19.33 0.19
CA LYS A 50 -3.54 -19.52 1.64
C LYS A 50 -2.93 -20.86 2.07
N LYS A 51 -3.21 -21.95 1.33
CA LYS A 51 -2.64 -23.28 1.60
C LYS A 51 -1.11 -23.30 1.52
N ASN A 52 -0.52 -22.38 0.76
CA ASN A 52 0.92 -22.32 0.54
C ASN A 52 1.60 -21.19 1.34
N TRP A 53 0.86 -20.41 2.14
CA TRP A 53 1.48 -19.42 3.02
C TRP A 53 2.27 -20.11 4.13
N GLY A 54 3.57 -19.84 4.19
CA GLY A 54 4.46 -20.38 5.22
C GLY A 54 5.00 -21.78 4.93
N LYS A 55 4.70 -22.35 3.76
CA LYS A 55 5.45 -23.51 3.26
C LYS A 55 6.80 -23.00 2.75
N LYS A 56 7.87 -23.45 3.39
CA LYS A 56 9.26 -23.21 2.98
C LYS A 56 9.60 -24.03 1.75
#